data_AF-A0A6D0F9J2-F1
#
_entry.id   AF-A0A6D0F9J2-F1
#
_cell.length_a   1.000
_cell.length_b   1.000
_cell.length_c   1.000
_cell.angle_alpha   90.00
_cell.angle_beta   90.00
_cell.angle_gamma   90.00
#
_symmetry.space_group_name_H-M   'P 1'
#
loop_
_entity.id
_entity.type
_entity.pdbx_description
1 polymer ?
#
loop_
_entity_poly.entity_id
_entity_poly.type
_entity_poly.pdbx_seq_one_letter_code
_entity_poly.pdbx_strand_id
1 'polypeptide(L)'
;AAGVGLENWKVGPGKIDIALVREDVDDYDRSLQNKQQINTNTIDLRYKDIPLWDKATLMVSGRYVTANESASEKDNQDNNGYYDWKDTWMFGTSLTQKFDKGGFNEFSFLVANNSIASNFGRYAGASPFTTFNGRYYGDHTGGTAVRLTSQGEAYIGDHFIVANAIVYSFGNDIYSYETGAHSDFESIRAVVRPAYIWDQYNQTGVELGYFTQQNKDANSNKF
;
A
#
# COMPACT_ATOMS: atom_id res chain seq x y z
N ALA A 1 1.83 18.45 2.29
CA ALA A 1 1.44 18.02 0.93
C ALA A 1 0.52 19.06 0.30
N ALA A 2 0.64 19.29 -1.01
CA ALA A 2 -0.28 20.09 -1.81
C ALA A 2 -0.66 19.30 -3.07
N GLY A 3 -1.84 19.48 -3.64
CA GLY A 3 -2.23 18.73 -4.82
C GLY A 3 -3.39 19.33 -5.59
N VAL A 4 -3.53 18.88 -6.83
CA VAL A 4 -4.62 19.21 -7.73
C VAL A 4 -5.10 17.93 -8.42
N GLY A 5 -6.38 17.83 -8.72
CA GLY A 5 -6.93 16.66 -9.39
C GLY A 5 -8.30 16.89 -9.98
N LEU A 6 -8.71 15.91 -10.79
CA LEU A 6 -10.06 15.76 -11.32
C LEU A 6 -10.59 14.42 -10.82
N GLU A 7 -11.78 14.42 -10.23
CA GLU A 7 -12.40 13.22 -9.68
C GLU A 7 -13.76 12.95 -10.32
N ASN A 8 -14.15 11.68 -10.33
CA ASN A 8 -15.44 11.20 -10.79
C ASN A 8 -15.76 11.57 -12.25
N TRP A 9 -14.74 11.78 -13.09
CA TRP A 9 -14.96 12.11 -14.49
C TRP A 9 -15.53 10.91 -15.22
N LYS A 10 -16.78 11.02 -15.69
CA LYS A 10 -17.46 9.92 -16.39
C LYS A 10 -16.77 9.63 -17.72
N VAL A 11 -16.20 8.42 -17.86
CA VAL A 11 -15.55 7.95 -19.08
C VAL A 11 -15.99 6.52 -19.36
N GLY A 12 -16.78 6.34 -20.42
CA GLY A 12 -17.34 5.05 -20.80
C GLY A 12 -18.11 4.37 -19.65
N PRO A 13 -17.89 3.08 -19.37
CA PRO A 13 -18.64 2.35 -18.34
C PRO A 13 -18.31 2.80 -16.91
N GLY A 14 -17.07 3.23 -16.62
CA GLY A 14 -16.62 3.66 -15.29
C GLY A 14 -16.49 5.17 -15.10
N LYS A 15 -15.60 5.57 -14.18
CA LYS A 15 -15.19 6.95 -13.87
C LYS A 15 -13.68 7.03 -13.67
N ILE A 16 -13.07 8.13 -14.08
CA ILE A 16 -11.65 8.37 -13.90
C ILE A 16 -11.42 9.40 -12.78
N ASP A 17 -10.48 9.10 -11.90
CA ASP A 17 -9.83 10.06 -11.00
C ASP A 17 -8.36 10.24 -11.42
N ILE A 18 -7.90 11.48 -11.46
CA ILE A 18 -6.50 11.85 -11.72
C ILE A 18 -6.07 12.86 -10.67
N ALA A 19 -4.94 12.61 -10.00
CA ALA A 19 -4.35 13.54 -9.05
C ALA A 19 -2.86 13.72 -9.29
N LEU A 20 -2.40 14.96 -9.14
CA LEU A 20 -1.00 15.33 -9.00
C LEU A 20 -0.79 15.87 -7.59
N VAL A 21 0.08 15.24 -6.81
CA VAL A 21 0.35 15.59 -5.42
C VAL A 21 1.84 15.84 -5.22
N ARG A 22 2.19 16.94 -4.56
CA ARG A 22 3.55 17.26 -4.11
C ARG A 22 3.69 17.01 -2.62
N GLU A 23 4.78 16.38 -2.23
CA GLU A 23 5.18 16.17 -0.83
C GLU A 23 6.63 16.56 -0.62
N ASP A 24 6.94 17.11 0.57
CA ASP A 24 8.30 17.35 1.03
C ASP A 24 8.73 16.12 1.85
N VAL A 25 9.89 15.55 1.52
CA VAL A 25 10.41 14.32 2.13
C VAL A 25 11.75 14.61 2.79
N ASP A 26 11.92 14.13 4.01
CA ASP A 26 13.21 14.16 4.70
C ASP A 26 14.10 13.02 4.17
N ASP A 27 15.02 13.33 3.27
CA ASP A 27 16.06 12.42 2.77
C ASP A 27 17.28 12.46 3.71
N TYR A 28 17.65 11.31 4.26
CA TYR A 28 18.70 11.20 5.27
C TYR A 28 20.06 10.85 4.66
N ASP A 29 21.12 11.20 5.38
CA ASP A 29 22.43 10.64 5.11
C ASP A 29 22.54 9.16 5.55
N ARG A 30 23.54 8.46 5.05
CA ARG A 30 23.80 7.05 5.40
C ARG A 30 24.06 6.85 6.90
N SER A 31 24.47 7.91 7.61
CA SER A 31 24.67 7.89 9.07
C SER A 31 23.37 8.09 9.87
N LEU A 32 22.28 8.44 9.18
CA LEU A 32 20.97 8.79 9.74
C LEU A 32 21.02 9.94 10.77
N GLN A 33 22.01 10.82 10.66
CA GLN A 33 22.19 11.98 11.56
C GLN A 33 21.78 13.29 10.90
N ASN A 34 21.98 13.41 9.59
CA ASN A 34 21.67 14.61 8.83
C ASN A 34 20.52 14.33 7.86
N LYS A 35 19.78 15.38 7.53
CA LYS A 35 18.71 15.32 6.55
C LYS A 35 18.72 16.53 5.63
N GLN A 36 18.33 16.29 4.39
CA GLN A 36 17.94 17.30 3.44
C GLN A 36 16.45 17.14 3.11
N GLN A 37 15.81 18.21 2.67
CA GLN A 37 14.41 18.16 2.27
C GLN A 37 14.34 18.13 0.75
N ILE A 38 13.91 17.00 0.19
CA ILE A 38 13.65 16.87 -1.25
C ILE A 38 12.15 16.98 -1.52
N ASN A 39 11.81 17.43 -2.72
CA ASN A 39 10.42 17.47 -3.16
C ASN A 39 10.10 16.23 -3.97
N THR A 40 8.92 15.67 -3.80
CA THR A 40 8.42 14.55 -4.61
C THR A 40 7.10 14.92 -5.26
N ASN A 41 6.87 14.40 -6.46
CA ASN A 41 5.62 14.51 -7.19
C ASN A 41 5.04 13.12 -7.41
N THR A 42 3.78 12.95 -7.04
CA THR A 42 2.98 11.73 -7.22
C THR A 42 1.94 11.99 -8.30
N ILE A 43 1.92 11.16 -9.33
CA ILE A 43 0.79 11.04 -10.26
C ILE A 43 0.00 9.80 -9.83
N ASP A 44 -1.26 9.97 -9.46
CA ASP A 44 -2.20 8.89 -9.09
C ASP A 44 -3.36 8.90 -10.08
N LEU A 45 -3.63 7.75 -10.70
CA LEU A 45 -4.70 7.56 -11.67
C LEU A 45 -5.54 6.36 -11.27
N ARG A 46 -6.87 6.50 -11.32
CA ARG A 46 -7.82 5.43 -11.03
C ARG A 46 -8.92 5.41 -12.06
N TYR A 47 -9.18 4.25 -12.65
CA TYR A 47 -10.39 3.99 -13.40
C TYR A 47 -11.28 3.07 -12.57
N LYS A 48 -12.34 3.62 -12.00
CA LYS A 48 -13.18 2.99 -10.96
C LYS A 48 -14.64 2.87 -11.39
N ASP A 49 -15.44 2.21 -10.57
CA ASP A 49 -16.87 1.97 -10.79
C ASP A 49 -17.16 1.30 -12.14
N ILE A 50 -16.26 0.44 -12.64
CA ILE A 50 -16.47 -0.28 -13.90
C ILE A 50 -17.39 -1.47 -13.60
N PRO A 51 -18.63 -1.51 -14.08
CA PRO A 51 -19.51 -2.67 -13.87
C PRO A 51 -18.95 -3.91 -14.59
N LEU A 52 -18.93 -5.05 -13.90
CA LEU A 52 -18.56 -6.33 -14.50
C LEU A 52 -19.76 -7.27 -14.66
N TRP A 53 -20.44 -7.56 -13.56
CA TRP A 53 -21.68 -8.34 -13.49
C TRP A 53 -22.55 -7.81 -12.34
N ASP A 54 -23.63 -8.51 -11.98
CA ASP A 54 -24.54 -8.03 -10.95
C ASP A 54 -23.81 -7.72 -9.64
N LYS A 55 -23.96 -6.46 -9.19
CA LYS A 55 -23.36 -5.92 -7.96
C LYS A 55 -21.84 -6.01 -7.88
N ALA A 56 -21.15 -6.22 -9.01
CA ALA A 56 -19.70 -6.29 -9.08
C ALA A 56 -19.10 -5.12 -9.84
N THR A 57 -18.12 -4.46 -9.22
CA THR A 57 -17.37 -3.35 -9.82
C THR A 57 -15.88 -3.60 -9.78
N LEU A 58 -15.19 -3.22 -10.85
CA LEU A 58 -13.74 -3.20 -10.95
C LEU A 58 -13.21 -1.76 -10.78
N MET A 59 -12.08 -1.64 -10.09
CA MET A 59 -11.17 -0.51 -10.17
C MET A 59 -9.82 -0.98 -10.69
N VAL A 60 -9.20 -0.16 -11.53
CA VAL A 60 -7.79 -0.27 -11.93
C VAL A 60 -7.09 1.03 -11.50
N SER A 61 -5.93 0.93 -10.89
CA SER A 61 -5.18 2.08 -10.40
C SER A 61 -3.69 2.01 -10.76
N GLY A 62 -3.11 3.19 -10.93
CA GLY A 62 -1.68 3.38 -11.14
C GLY A 62 -1.19 4.55 -10.31
N ARG A 63 0.02 4.42 -9.78
CA ARG A 63 0.72 5.49 -9.06
C ARG A 63 2.17 5.52 -9.51
N TYR A 64 2.70 6.71 -9.71
CA TYR A 64 4.12 6.95 -9.98
C TYR A 64 4.60 8.11 -9.13
N VAL A 65 5.72 7.96 -8.45
CA VAL A 65 6.32 8.99 -7.60
C VAL A 65 7.77 9.20 -7.98
N THR A 66 8.11 10.46 -8.21
CA THR A 66 9.45 10.90 -8.61
C THR A 66 9.89 12.11 -7.80
N ALA A 67 11.21 12.25 -7.60
CA ALA A 67 11.76 13.42 -6.94
C ALA A 67 11.96 14.59 -7.92
N ASN A 68 11.76 15.81 -7.42
CA ASN A 68 12.04 17.05 -8.09
C ASN A 68 13.15 17.78 -7.33
N GLU A 69 14.37 17.26 -7.47
CA GLU A 69 15.52 17.67 -6.68
C GLU A 69 16.21 18.89 -7.26
N SER A 70 16.69 19.77 -6.38
CA SER A 70 17.59 20.85 -6.75
C SER A 70 19.00 20.33 -7.07
N ALA A 71 19.82 21.14 -7.74
CA ALA A 71 21.21 20.77 -8.03
C ALA A 71 22.03 20.50 -6.74
N SER A 72 21.75 21.23 -5.66
CA SER A 72 22.40 21.01 -4.36
C SER A 72 21.95 19.71 -3.69
N GLU A 73 20.69 19.32 -3.85
CA GLU A 73 20.19 18.05 -3.29
C GLU A 73 20.83 16.84 -3.98
N LYS A 74 20.97 16.92 -5.31
CA LYS A 74 21.68 15.89 -6.09
C LYS A 74 23.16 15.83 -5.74
N ASP A 75 23.82 16.99 -5.62
CA ASP A 75 25.23 17.06 -5.19
C ASP A 75 25.43 16.40 -3.81
N ASN A 76 24.48 16.59 -2.88
CA ASN A 76 24.52 15.93 -1.58
C ASN A 76 24.40 14.40 -1.68
N GLN A 77 23.54 13.87 -2.56
CA GLN A 77 23.41 12.43 -2.80
C GLN A 77 24.68 11.85 -3.45
N ASP A 78 25.26 12.56 -4.42
CA ASP A 78 26.45 12.12 -5.14
C ASP A 78 27.71 12.18 -4.27
N ASN A 79 27.86 13.23 -3.45
CA ASN A 79 29.14 13.59 -2.82
C ASN A 79 29.13 13.59 -1.29
N ASN A 80 27.97 13.75 -0.64
CA ASN A 80 27.86 13.92 0.81
C ASN A 80 27.15 12.75 1.50
N GLY A 81 27.01 11.61 0.82
CA GLY A 81 26.55 10.36 1.42
C GLY A 81 25.06 10.32 1.78
N TYR A 82 24.24 11.14 1.12
CA TYR A 82 22.78 11.02 1.16
C TYR A 82 22.29 9.83 0.34
N TYR A 83 21.11 9.31 0.67
CA TYR A 83 20.51 8.24 -0.11
C TYR A 83 19.99 8.79 -1.45
N ASP A 84 20.38 8.13 -2.54
CA ASP A 84 19.92 8.49 -3.88
C ASP A 84 18.44 8.11 -4.03
N TRP A 85 17.60 9.08 -4.36
CA TRP A 85 16.17 8.85 -4.54
C TRP A 85 15.91 7.90 -5.71
N LYS A 86 15.10 6.87 -5.45
CA LYS A 86 14.58 5.97 -6.47
C LYS A 86 13.10 6.16 -6.67
N ASP A 87 12.76 6.55 -7.89
CA ASP A 87 11.38 6.61 -8.36
C ASP A 87 10.64 5.30 -8.09
N THR A 88 9.39 5.41 -7.66
CA THR A 88 8.59 4.27 -7.22
C THR A 88 7.22 4.30 -7.88
N TRP A 89 6.75 3.14 -8.29
CA TRP A 89 5.46 2.95 -8.92
C TRP A 89 4.66 1.85 -8.24
N MET A 90 3.35 1.91 -8.44
CA MET A 90 2.40 0.89 -8.04
C MET A 90 1.34 0.74 -9.12
N PHE A 91 0.99 -0.50 -9.43
CA PHE A 91 -0.19 -0.85 -10.20
C PHE A 91 -1.14 -1.66 -9.31
N GLY A 92 -2.44 -1.44 -9.48
CA GLY A 92 -3.44 -2.09 -8.67
C GLY A 92 -4.74 -2.39 -9.40
N THR A 93 -5.43 -3.43 -8.94
CA THR A 93 -6.82 -3.71 -9.31
C THR A 93 -7.61 -4.05 -8.05
N SER A 94 -8.86 -3.61 -7.96
CA SER A 94 -9.80 -4.09 -6.94
C SER A 94 -11.13 -4.52 -7.54
N LEU A 95 -11.61 -5.70 -7.16
CA LEU A 95 -12.92 -6.23 -7.49
C LEU A 95 -13.79 -6.18 -6.24
N THR A 96 -14.84 -5.37 -6.27
CA THR A 96 -15.82 -5.28 -5.19
C THR A 96 -17.10 -6.01 -5.60
N GLN A 97 -17.53 -6.99 -4.81
CA GLN A 97 -18.83 -7.65 -4.92
C GLN A 97 -19.71 -7.23 -3.74
N LYS A 98 -20.87 -6.62 -4.01
CA LYS A 98 -21.90 -6.38 -2.97
C LYS A 98 -22.85 -7.57 -2.88
N PHE A 99 -23.36 -7.86 -1.68
CA PHE A 99 -24.26 -9.00 -1.46
C PHE A 99 -25.72 -8.56 -1.33
N ASP A 100 -26.65 -9.49 -1.62
CA ASP A 100 -28.10 -9.21 -1.60
C ASP A 100 -28.63 -8.81 -0.23
N LYS A 101 -28.08 -9.41 0.83
CA LYS A 101 -28.44 -9.15 2.22
C LYS A 101 -27.70 -7.96 2.83
N GLY A 102 -26.98 -7.17 2.02
CA GLY A 102 -26.07 -6.13 2.50
C GLY A 102 -24.65 -6.64 2.72
N GLY A 103 -23.74 -5.70 2.96
CA GLY A 103 -22.30 -5.98 3.01
C GLY A 103 -21.66 -6.11 1.61
N PHE A 104 -20.37 -6.43 1.61
CA PHE A 104 -19.55 -6.57 0.41
C PHE A 104 -18.28 -7.38 0.72
N ASN A 105 -17.62 -7.88 -0.32
CA ASN A 105 -16.20 -8.25 -0.23
C ASN A 105 -15.44 -7.63 -1.39
N GLU A 106 -14.28 -7.08 -1.09
CA GLU A 106 -13.31 -6.54 -2.03
C GLU A 106 -12.08 -7.46 -2.10
N PHE A 107 -11.71 -7.83 -3.32
CA PHE A 107 -10.43 -8.48 -3.63
C PHE A 107 -9.52 -7.50 -4.34
N SER A 108 -8.36 -7.22 -3.76
CA SER A 108 -7.38 -6.27 -4.29
C SER A 108 -6.06 -6.96 -4.59
N PHE A 109 -5.50 -6.66 -5.75
CA PHE A 109 -4.15 -7.05 -6.19
C PHE A 109 -3.35 -5.77 -6.38
N LEU A 110 -2.20 -5.67 -5.72
CA LEU A 110 -1.26 -4.57 -5.87
C LEU A 110 0.12 -5.12 -6.17
N VAL A 111 0.85 -4.46 -7.06
CA VAL A 111 2.27 -4.70 -7.32
C VAL A 111 2.99 -3.36 -7.37
N ALA A 112 4.20 -3.31 -6.80
CA ALA A 112 4.97 -2.09 -6.70
C ALA A 112 6.47 -2.36 -6.74
N ASN A 113 7.27 -1.31 -6.92
CA ASN A 113 8.73 -1.34 -6.76
C ASN A 113 9.23 -0.37 -5.67
N ASN A 114 10.52 -0.46 -5.33
CA ASN A 114 11.25 0.48 -4.48
C ASN A 114 10.52 0.78 -3.16
N SER A 115 10.30 2.06 -2.82
CA SER A 115 9.84 2.44 -1.49
C SER A 115 8.37 2.05 -1.23
N ILE A 116 7.52 1.99 -2.26
CA ILE A 116 6.18 1.40 -2.11
C ILE A 116 6.27 -0.12 -1.90
N ALA A 117 7.16 -0.82 -2.61
CA ALA A 117 7.38 -2.26 -2.37
C ALA A 117 7.94 -2.53 -0.95
N SER A 118 8.83 -1.66 -0.48
CA SER A 118 9.40 -1.70 0.87
C SER A 118 8.32 -1.50 1.94
N ASN A 119 7.35 -0.62 1.66
CA ASN A 119 6.17 -0.47 2.49
C ASN A 119 5.31 -1.75 2.53
N PHE A 120 5.34 -2.59 1.48
CA PHE A 120 4.59 -3.84 1.50
C PHE A 120 5.09 -4.82 2.55
N GLY A 121 6.40 -4.80 2.81
CA GLY A 121 7.07 -5.60 3.84
C GLY A 121 6.92 -5.08 5.27
N ARG A 122 6.24 -3.94 5.48
CA ARG A 122 5.99 -3.45 6.85
C ARG A 122 4.87 -4.22 7.52
N TYR A 123 5.13 -4.68 8.74
CA TYR A 123 4.13 -5.34 9.58
C TYR A 123 3.01 -4.38 10.02
N ALA A 124 3.33 -3.10 10.20
CA ALA A 124 2.40 -2.05 10.59
C ALA A 124 2.09 -1.09 9.42
N GLY A 125 0.80 -0.89 9.14
CA GLY A 125 0.29 0.00 8.10
C GLY A 125 -0.27 -0.75 6.89
N ALA A 126 -1.45 -0.33 6.44
CA ALA A 126 -2.13 -0.91 5.28
C ALA A 126 -1.92 -0.10 3.99
N SER A 127 -1.54 1.18 4.11
CA SER A 127 -1.46 2.09 2.98
C SER A 127 -0.11 2.01 2.26
N PRO A 128 -0.09 2.02 0.91
CA PRO A 128 1.12 2.00 0.09
C PRO A 128 1.87 3.35 0.15
N PHE A 129 2.47 3.65 1.30
CA PHE A 129 3.23 4.89 1.48
C PHE A 129 4.57 4.81 0.74
N THR A 130 5.00 5.94 0.19
CA THR A 130 6.32 6.12 -0.41
C THR A 130 7.42 6.34 0.61
N THR A 131 7.08 6.82 1.81
CA THR A 131 8.04 7.16 2.86
C THR A 131 7.71 6.44 4.17
N PHE A 132 8.69 6.38 5.06
CA PHE A 132 8.51 5.92 6.43
C PHE A 132 8.39 7.13 7.35
N ASN A 133 7.16 7.49 7.73
CA ASN A 133 6.87 8.66 8.58
C ASN A 133 7.47 9.96 8.01
N GLY A 134 7.36 10.18 6.69
CA GLY A 134 7.91 11.34 6.00
C GLY A 134 9.42 11.28 5.72
N ARG A 135 10.07 10.16 6.05
CA ARG A 135 11.52 9.95 5.88
C ARG A 135 11.80 9.01 4.71
N TYR A 136 12.84 9.33 3.96
CA TYR A 136 13.45 8.48 2.95
C TYR A 136 14.86 8.11 3.40
N TYR A 137 15.14 6.81 3.40
CA TYR A 137 16.46 6.25 3.64
C TYR A 137 16.48 4.80 3.19
N GLY A 138 17.67 4.33 2.82
CA GLY A 138 17.89 2.98 2.37
C GLY A 138 18.24 2.89 0.89
N ASP A 139 19.09 1.92 0.56
CA ASP A 139 19.45 1.63 -0.83
C ASP A 139 18.31 0.83 -1.49
N HIS A 140 17.48 1.53 -2.25
CA HIS A 140 16.47 0.90 -3.10
C HIS A 140 17.11 0.52 -4.45
N THR A 141 16.95 -0.72 -4.89
CA THR A 141 17.65 -1.28 -6.07
C THR A 141 16.73 -1.76 -7.19
N GLY A 142 15.46 -1.36 -7.13
CA GLY A 142 14.43 -1.83 -8.08
C GLY A 142 13.61 -3.01 -7.57
N GLY A 143 13.84 -3.46 -6.32
CA GLY A 143 13.09 -4.53 -5.69
C GLY A 143 11.58 -4.37 -5.79
N THR A 144 10.87 -5.49 -5.83
CA THR A 144 9.43 -5.54 -6.12
C THR A 144 8.66 -6.30 -5.05
N ALA A 145 7.39 -5.93 -4.88
CA ALA A 145 6.50 -6.63 -3.98
C ALA A 145 5.08 -6.71 -4.55
N VAL A 146 4.40 -7.79 -4.19
CA VAL A 146 2.99 -8.05 -4.46
C VAL A 146 2.22 -8.06 -3.16
N ARG A 147 1.01 -7.51 -3.16
CA ARG A 147 0.06 -7.56 -2.07
C ARG A 147 -1.30 -7.99 -2.58
N LEU A 148 -1.80 -9.09 -2.04
CA LEU A 148 -3.16 -9.60 -2.24
C LEU A 148 -3.97 -9.29 -0.99
N THR A 149 -5.14 -8.70 -1.15
CA THR A 149 -6.04 -8.37 -0.05
C THR A 149 -7.44 -8.90 -0.34
N SER A 150 -8.07 -9.52 0.66
CA SER A 150 -9.52 -9.74 0.70
C SER A 150 -10.09 -9.08 1.95
N GLN A 151 -10.97 -8.11 1.78
CA GLN A 151 -11.58 -7.40 2.91
C GLN A 151 -13.07 -7.16 2.68
N GLY A 152 -13.85 -7.21 3.75
CA GLY A 152 -15.28 -7.00 3.63
C GLY A 152 -16.05 -7.45 4.85
N GLU A 153 -17.36 -7.45 4.69
CA GLU A 153 -18.30 -8.01 5.66
C GLU A 153 -19.52 -8.60 4.96
N ALA A 154 -20.06 -9.67 5.54
CA ALA A 154 -21.23 -10.35 5.00
C ALA A 154 -22.17 -10.77 6.14
N TYR A 155 -23.48 -10.65 5.89
CA TYR A 155 -24.50 -11.24 6.74
C TYR A 155 -24.61 -12.74 6.46
N ILE A 156 -24.50 -13.56 7.51
CA ILE A 156 -24.66 -15.02 7.45
C ILE A 156 -25.91 -15.40 8.24
N GLY A 157 -26.98 -15.77 7.52
CA GLY A 157 -28.29 -15.91 8.14
C GLY A 157 -28.84 -14.55 8.59
N ASP A 158 -29.66 -14.56 9.64
CA ASP A 158 -30.38 -13.36 10.10
C ASP A 158 -29.76 -12.74 11.35
N HIS A 159 -28.85 -13.47 12.02
CA HIS A 159 -28.28 -13.09 13.31
C HIS A 159 -26.77 -12.95 13.31
N PHE A 160 -26.06 -13.21 12.21
CA PHE A 160 -24.61 -13.04 12.16
C PHE A 160 -24.20 -12.06 11.08
N ILE A 161 -23.23 -11.21 11.42
CA ILE A 161 -22.40 -10.49 10.47
C ILE A 161 -20.95 -10.92 10.70
N VAL A 162 -20.22 -11.20 9.62
CA VAL A 162 -18.82 -11.59 9.68
C VAL A 162 -18.01 -10.61 8.86
N ALA A 163 -17.12 -9.88 9.53
CA ALA A 163 -16.12 -9.06 8.86
C ALA A 163 -14.81 -9.86 8.71
N ASN A 164 -14.10 -9.63 7.60
CA ASN A 164 -12.78 -10.22 7.36
C ASN A 164 -11.80 -9.19 6.80
N ALA A 165 -10.52 -9.41 7.09
CA ALA A 165 -9.40 -8.76 6.42
C ALA A 165 -8.25 -9.77 6.31
N ILE A 166 -7.90 -10.15 5.08
CA ILE A 166 -6.78 -11.03 4.78
C ILE A 166 -5.84 -10.26 3.88
N VAL A 167 -4.57 -10.17 4.24
CA VAL A 167 -3.51 -9.54 3.47
C VAL A 167 -2.37 -10.55 3.36
N TYR A 168 -2.08 -10.99 2.15
CA TYR A 168 -0.88 -11.76 1.83
C TYR A 168 0.05 -10.86 1.03
N SER A 169 1.31 -10.76 1.43
CA SER A 169 2.28 -9.90 0.77
C SER A 169 3.63 -10.58 0.71
N PHE A 170 4.30 -10.44 -0.42
CA PHE A 170 5.64 -10.98 -0.61
C PHE A 170 6.42 -10.05 -1.52
N GLY A 171 7.73 -10.02 -1.35
CA GLY A 171 8.61 -9.19 -2.15
C GLY A 171 10.03 -9.71 -2.15
N ASN A 172 10.76 -9.29 -3.17
CA ASN A 172 12.14 -9.68 -3.41
C ASN A 172 12.98 -8.42 -3.61
N ASP A 173 14.20 -8.46 -3.07
CA ASP A 173 15.19 -7.39 -3.21
C ASP A 173 14.70 -6.00 -2.72
N ILE A 174 13.77 -5.96 -1.75
CA ILE A 174 13.29 -4.71 -1.19
C ILE A 174 14.29 -4.12 -0.20
N TYR A 175 14.13 -2.84 0.12
CA TYR A 175 14.72 -2.29 1.33
C TYR A 175 13.78 -2.55 2.51
N SER A 176 14.24 -3.24 3.54
CA SER A 176 13.50 -3.40 4.80
C SER A 176 14.08 -2.47 5.86
N TYR A 177 13.21 -1.83 6.63
CA TYR A 177 13.62 -0.99 7.76
C TYR A 177 14.14 -1.80 8.95
N GLU A 178 13.94 -3.11 8.91
CA GLU A 178 14.34 -4.08 9.93
C GLU A 178 15.58 -4.90 9.51
N THR A 179 15.68 -5.26 8.23
CA THR A 179 16.72 -6.18 7.71
C THR A 179 17.66 -5.56 6.65
N GLY A 180 17.41 -4.31 6.25
CA GLY A 180 18.28 -3.53 5.37
C GLY A 180 18.01 -3.74 3.87
N ALA A 181 18.98 -3.35 3.04
CA ALA A 181 18.91 -3.53 1.59
C ALA A 181 18.96 -5.02 1.19
N HIS A 182 18.45 -5.33 0.01
CA HIS A 182 18.42 -6.69 -0.55
C HIS A 182 17.67 -7.70 0.32
N SER A 183 16.54 -7.27 0.88
CA SER A 183 15.70 -8.10 1.73
C SER A 183 14.56 -8.74 0.94
N ASP A 184 14.35 -10.03 1.15
CA ASP A 184 13.14 -10.72 0.72
C ASP A 184 12.17 -10.81 1.91
N PHE A 185 10.85 -10.79 1.65
CA PHE A 185 9.87 -11.02 2.69
C PHE A 185 8.66 -11.81 2.19
N GLU A 186 8.03 -12.53 3.11
CA GLU A 186 6.71 -13.13 2.94
C GLU A 186 5.90 -12.91 4.21
N SER A 187 4.65 -12.46 4.07
CA SER A 187 3.80 -12.02 5.18
C SER A 187 2.36 -12.42 4.93
N ILE A 188 1.69 -12.98 5.94
CA ILE A 188 0.24 -13.15 5.97
C ILE A 188 -0.32 -12.56 7.25
N ARG A 189 -1.38 -11.77 7.07
CA ARG A 189 -2.16 -11.16 8.15
C ARG A 189 -3.63 -11.44 7.88
N ALA A 190 -4.29 -12.17 8.75
CA ALA A 190 -5.67 -12.55 8.61
C ALA A 190 -6.44 -12.22 9.88
N VAL A 191 -7.56 -11.54 9.74
CA VAL A 191 -8.49 -11.25 10.83
C VAL A 191 -9.88 -11.65 10.38
N VAL A 192 -10.60 -12.33 11.27
CA VAL A 192 -12.04 -12.59 11.12
C VAL A 192 -12.75 -12.12 12.39
N ARG A 193 -13.87 -11.44 12.20
CA ARG A 193 -14.66 -10.84 13.28
C ARG A 193 -16.13 -11.20 13.12
N PRO A 194 -16.57 -12.39 13.56
CA PRO A 194 -17.99 -12.71 13.67
C PRO A 194 -18.63 -11.88 14.79
N ALA A 195 -19.83 -11.38 14.54
CA ALA A 195 -20.70 -10.78 15.54
C ALA A 195 -22.11 -11.34 15.45
N TYR A 196 -22.65 -11.74 16.60
CA TYR A 196 -24.05 -12.11 16.78
C TYR A 196 -24.88 -10.85 17.06
N ILE A 197 -25.96 -10.68 16.31
CA ILE A 197 -26.89 -9.55 16.39
C ILE A 197 -28.09 -10.00 17.24
N TRP A 198 -28.18 -9.46 18.44
CA TRP A 198 -29.27 -9.73 19.36
C TRP A 198 -30.55 -8.98 18.94
N ASP A 199 -30.38 -7.71 18.59
CA ASP A 199 -31.43 -6.81 18.14
C ASP A 199 -30.81 -5.60 17.40
N GLN A 200 -31.62 -4.59 17.11
CA GLN A 200 -31.21 -3.38 16.39
C GLN A 200 -30.05 -2.60 17.06
N TYR A 201 -29.89 -2.72 18.38
CA TYR A 201 -28.97 -1.91 19.18
C TYR A 201 -27.85 -2.74 19.83
N ASN A 202 -27.99 -4.07 19.88
CA ASN A 202 -27.09 -4.94 20.61
C ASN A 202 -26.45 -6.00 19.72
N GLN A 203 -25.11 -6.10 19.79
CA GLN A 203 -24.33 -7.15 19.15
C GLN A 203 -23.20 -7.63 20.07
N THR A 204 -22.81 -8.89 19.94
CA THR A 204 -21.63 -9.44 20.60
C THR A 204 -20.71 -10.04 19.55
N GLY A 205 -19.48 -9.54 19.49
CA GLY A 205 -18.47 -10.00 18.54
C GLY A 205 -17.26 -10.61 19.22
N VAL A 206 -16.58 -11.46 18.47
CA VAL A 206 -15.24 -11.97 18.79
C VAL A 206 -14.33 -11.59 17.63
N GLU A 207 -13.07 -11.26 17.90
CA GLU A 207 -12.06 -11.05 16.86
C GLU A 207 -10.96 -12.11 17.00
N LEU A 208 -10.63 -12.75 15.88
CA LEU A 208 -9.55 -13.72 15.79
C LEU A 208 -8.55 -13.24 14.75
N GLY A 209 -7.29 -13.08 15.16
CA GLY A 209 -6.21 -12.60 14.33
C GLY A 209 -5.07 -13.62 14.22
N TYR A 210 -4.51 -13.76 13.02
CA TYR A 210 -3.32 -14.55 12.74
C TYR A 210 -2.34 -13.71 11.91
N PHE A 211 -1.09 -13.62 12.37
CA PHE A 211 -0.07 -12.78 11.76
C PHE A 211 1.25 -13.54 11.76
N THR A 212 1.87 -13.68 10.59
CA THR A 212 3.24 -14.16 10.47
C THR A 212 3.93 -13.44 9.34
N GLN A 213 5.22 -13.18 9.53
CA GLN A 213 6.11 -12.62 8.53
C GLN A 213 7.47 -13.26 8.68
N GLN A 214 8.08 -13.62 7.56
CA GLN A 214 9.47 -14.04 7.47
C GLN A 214 10.22 -13.04 6.61
N ASN A 215 11.32 -12.50 7.14
CA ASN A 215 12.24 -11.67 6.37
C ASN A 215 13.54 -12.45 6.14
N LYS A 216 14.15 -12.27 4.98
CA LYS A 216 15.44 -12.85 4.63
C LYS A 216 16.38 -11.72 4.20
N ASP A 217 17.47 -11.52 4.94
CA ASP A 217 18.47 -10.50 4.62
C ASP A 217 19.35 -10.89 3.42
N ALA A 218 20.25 -9.97 3.03
CA ALA A 218 21.22 -10.17 1.95
C ALA A 218 22.13 -11.41 2.15
N ASN A 219 22.33 -11.84 3.39
CA ASN A 219 23.16 -13.00 3.75
C ASN A 219 22.33 -14.30 3.87
N SER A 220 21.04 -14.26 3.51
CA SER A 220 20.09 -15.36 3.65
C SER A 220 19.76 -15.77 5.09
N ASN A 221 20.01 -14.91 6.08
CA ASN A 221 19.53 -15.11 7.44
C ASN A 221 18.03 -14.85 7.50
N LYS A 222 17.31 -15.69 8.25
CA LYS A 222 15.84 -15.58 8.40
C LYS A 222 15.48 -14.99 9.76
N PHE A 223 14.53 -14.06 9.76
CA PHE A 223 13.99 -13.36 10.93
C PHE A 223 12.47 -13.45 10.98
#